data_AF-A0A410WTW7-F1
#
_entry.id   AF-A0A410WTW7-F1
#
_cell.length_a   1.000
_cell.length_b   1.000
_cell.length_c   1.000
_cell.angle_alpha   90.00
_cell.angle_beta   90.00
_cell.angle_gamma   90.00
#
_symmetry.space_group_name_H-M   'P 1'
#
loop_
_entity.id
_entity.type
_entity.pdbx_description
1 polymer ?
#
loop_
_entity_poly.entity_id
_entity_poly.type
_entity_poly.pdbx_seq_one_letter_code
_entity_poly.pdbx_strand_id
1 'polypeptide(L)'
;MTANFYKIQEIINEWNPIEIEPLLDDEYSFEVEYIVEFISEQKTGLTLLALRETINEVFNQEFERFYTQSEQTLDIAKKIMHVCL
;
A
#
# COMPACT_ATOMS: atom_id res chain seq x y z
N MET A 1 8.21 -9.03 13.36
CA MET A 1 7.59 -7.87 12.66
C MET A 1 7.12 -8.24 11.24
N THR A 2 6.93 -9.54 10.94
CA THR A 2 6.78 -10.05 9.57
C THR A 2 5.34 -10.30 9.11
N ALA A 3 4.37 -10.38 10.03
CA ALA A 3 3.00 -10.77 9.68
C ALA A 3 2.20 -9.68 8.93
N ASN A 4 2.59 -8.41 9.04
CA ASN A 4 1.90 -7.30 8.36
C ASN A 4 2.43 -7.09 6.94
N PHE A 5 3.73 -7.29 6.70
CA PHE A 5 4.35 -7.08 5.40
C PHE A 5 3.72 -7.96 4.31
N TYR A 6 3.75 -9.28 4.47
CA TYR A 6 3.27 -10.20 3.45
C TYR A 6 1.77 -10.05 3.14
N LYS A 7 0.94 -9.73 4.14
CA LYS A 7 -0.50 -9.47 3.90
C LYS A 7 -0.74 -8.18 3.13
N ILE A 8 0.03 -7.13 3.43
CA ILE A 8 -0.06 -5.87 2.69
C ILE A 8 0.44 -6.08 1.26
N GLN A 9 1.53 -6.82 1.09
CA GLN A 9 2.07 -7.19 -0.22
C GLN A 9 1.05 -7.94 -1.07
N GLU A 10 0.37 -8.96 -0.53
CA GLU A 10 -0.71 -9.65 -1.23
C GLU A 10 -1.81 -8.67 -1.68
N ILE A 11 -2.28 -7.78 -0.79
CA ILE A 11 -3.31 -6.78 -1.12
C ILE A 11 -2.86 -5.84 -2.24
N ILE A 12 -1.59 -5.40 -2.22
CA ILE A 12 -1.03 -4.48 -3.19
C ILE A 12 -0.76 -5.17 -4.54
N ASN A 13 -0.22 -6.38 -4.54
CA ASN A 13 -0.04 -7.19 -5.75
C ASN A 13 -1.38 -7.49 -6.41
N GLU A 14 -2.40 -7.89 -5.64
CA GLU A 14 -3.76 -8.08 -6.17
C GLU A 14 -4.37 -6.81 -6.74
N TRP A 15 -4.02 -5.65 -6.18
CA TRP A 15 -4.46 -4.37 -6.70
C TRP A 15 -3.78 -4.04 -8.04
N ASN A 16 -2.48 -4.35 -8.17
CA ASN A 16 -1.66 -4.08 -9.36
C ASN A 16 -1.86 -2.64 -9.87
N PRO A 17 -1.53 -1.61 -9.07
CA PRO A 17 -1.94 -0.21 -9.30
C PRO A 17 -1.46 0.41 -10.62
N ILE A 18 -0.49 -0.21 -11.29
CA ILE A 18 0.07 0.24 -12.57
C ILE A 18 0.03 -0.85 -13.65
N GLU A 19 -0.76 -1.91 -13.43
CA GLU A 19 -1.04 -2.97 -14.41
C GLU A 19 0.24 -3.63 -14.98
N ILE A 20 1.22 -3.96 -14.12
CA ILE A 20 2.45 -4.65 -14.53
C ILE A 20 2.14 -6.09 -14.95
N GLU A 21 2.71 -6.51 -16.08
CA GLU A 21 2.63 -7.87 -16.62
C GLU A 21 3.99 -8.31 -17.23
N PRO A 22 4.57 -9.45 -16.82
CA PRO A 22 4.07 -10.36 -15.78
C PRO A 22 4.25 -9.75 -14.37
N LEU A 23 3.24 -9.89 -13.52
CA LEU A 23 3.34 -9.49 -12.12
C LEU A 23 4.16 -10.53 -11.32
N LEU A 24 5.30 -10.11 -10.78
CA LEU A 24 6.10 -10.94 -9.88
C LEU A 24 5.63 -10.79 -8.43
N ASP A 25 5.90 -11.80 -7.61
CA ASP A 25 5.50 -11.77 -6.20
C ASP A 25 6.14 -10.59 -5.45
N ASP A 26 7.37 -10.20 -5.81
CA ASP A 26 8.15 -9.14 -5.18
C ASP A 26 8.04 -7.77 -5.88
N GLU A 27 7.14 -7.61 -6.86
CA GLU A 27 7.06 -6.41 -7.70
C GLU A 27 6.93 -5.11 -6.90
N TYR A 28 6.09 -5.10 -5.86
CA TYR A 28 5.82 -3.92 -5.03
C TYR A 28 6.46 -3.96 -3.65
N SER A 29 7.51 -4.76 -3.47
CA SER A 29 8.13 -4.98 -2.14
C SER A 29 8.56 -3.67 -1.49
N PHE A 30 9.15 -2.78 -2.29
CA PHE A 30 9.72 -1.53 -1.81
C PHE A 30 8.64 -0.55 -1.34
N GLU A 31 7.54 -0.42 -2.10
CA GLU A 31 6.39 0.40 -1.71
C GLU A 31 5.72 -0.15 -0.46
N VAL A 32 5.62 -1.48 -0.35
CA VAL A 32 5.08 -2.15 0.83
C VAL A 32 5.93 -1.88 2.07
N GLU A 33 7.27 -1.83 1.94
CA GLU A 33 8.16 -1.48 3.06
C GLU A 33 7.82 -0.09 3.63
N TYR A 34 7.64 0.92 2.78
CA TYR A 34 7.25 2.27 3.22
C TYR A 34 5.88 2.31 3.88
N ILE A 35 4.90 1.59 3.34
CA ILE A 35 3.55 1.53 3.93
C ILE A 35 3.61 0.88 5.32
N VAL A 36 4.37 -0.21 5.47
CA VAL A 36 4.55 -0.91 6.75
C VAL A 36 5.27 -0.01 7.77
N GLU A 37 6.33 0.69 7.34
CA GLU A 37 7.07 1.61 8.19
C GLU A 37 6.14 2.71 8.72
N PHE A 38 5.40 3.38 7.82
CA PHE A 38 4.42 4.39 8.19
C PHE A 38 3.39 3.86 9.20
N ILE A 39 2.79 2.70 8.96
CA ILE A 39 1.81 2.09 9.89
C ILE A 39 2.46 1.84 11.26
N SER A 40 3.70 1.37 11.29
CA SER A 40 4.42 1.06 12.53
C SER A 40 4.71 2.30 13.39
N GLU A 41 4.93 3.45 12.75
CA GLU A 41 5.16 4.73 13.43
C GLU A 41 3.88 5.33 14.03
N GLN A 42 2.73 5.04 13.43
CA GLN A 42 1.46 5.68 13.80
C GLN A 42 0.84 5.21 15.12
N LYS A 43 1.39 4.19 15.80
CA LYS A 43 1.01 3.65 17.14
C LYS A 43 -0.49 3.51 17.45
N THR A 44 -1.20 4.62 17.64
CA THR A 44 -2.66 4.69 17.96
C THR A 44 -3.43 5.72 17.15
N GLY A 45 -2.75 6.51 16.30
CA GLY A 45 -3.32 7.62 15.53
C GLY A 45 -3.56 7.33 14.06
N LEU A 46 -3.34 6.10 13.60
CA LEU A 46 -3.53 5.74 12.20
C LEU A 46 -5.00 5.96 11.80
N THR A 47 -5.22 6.84 10.83
CA THR A 47 -6.54 7.06 10.23
C THR A 47 -6.60 6.50 8.83
N LEU A 48 -7.80 6.14 8.39
CA LEU A 48 -8.03 5.64 7.03
C LEU A 48 -7.60 6.65 5.95
N LEU A 49 -7.85 7.94 6.20
CA LEU A 49 -7.47 9.01 5.27
C LEU A 49 -5.94 9.16 5.21
N ALA A 50 -5.26 9.16 6.36
CA ALA A 50 -3.80 9.24 6.38
C ALA A 50 -3.16 8.05 5.67
N LEU A 51 -3.69 6.83 5.87
CA LEU A 51 -3.20 5.65 5.15
C LEU A 51 -3.45 5.75 3.63
N ARG A 52 -4.64 6.19 3.21
CA ARG A 52 -4.95 6.42 1.79
C ARG A 52 -3.96 7.42 1.17
N GLU A 53 -3.70 8.53 1.87
CA GLU A 53 -2.77 9.58 1.41
C GLU A 53 -1.34 9.04 1.30
N THR A 54 -0.85 8.29 2.29
CA THR A 54 0.47 7.66 2.23
C THR A 54 0.61 6.66 1.08
N ILE A 55 -0.38 5.79 0.86
CA ILE A 55 -0.34 4.85 -0.28
C ILE A 55 -0.28 5.64 -1.59
N ASN A 56 -1.12 6.66 -1.73
CA ASN A 56 -1.11 7.53 -2.90
C ASN A 56 0.23 8.24 -3.11
N GLU A 57 0.88 8.70 -2.04
CA GLU A 57 2.17 9.37 -2.10
C GLU A 57 3.28 8.41 -2.55
N VAL A 58 3.37 7.23 -1.93
CA VAL A 58 4.36 6.20 -2.27
C VAL A 58 4.28 5.84 -3.75
N PHE A 59 3.10 5.48 -4.25
CA PHE A 59 2.96 5.10 -5.65
C PHE A 59 3.14 6.28 -6.62
N ASN A 60 2.77 7.50 -6.22
CA ASN A 60 3.00 8.67 -7.07
C ASN A 60 4.47 9.08 -7.14
N GLN A 61 5.25 8.87 -6.07
CA GLN A 61 6.69 9.14 -6.05
C GLN A 61 7.45 8.14 -6.92
N GLU A 62 7.14 6.85 -6.81
CA GLU A 62 7.86 5.80 -7.54
C GLU A 62 7.42 5.68 -9.00
N PHE A 63 6.12 5.86 -9.27
CA PHE A 63 5.54 5.57 -10.57
C PHE A 63 4.92 6.76 -11.28
N GLU A 64 4.94 7.97 -10.72
CA GLU A 64 4.52 9.29 -11.27
C GLU A 64 3.60 9.28 -12.51
N ARG A 65 4.12 8.90 -13.69
CA ARG A 65 3.39 8.89 -14.98
C ARG A 65 2.51 7.68 -15.23
N PHE A 66 2.74 6.59 -14.50
CA PHE A 66 2.07 5.31 -14.61
C PHE A 66 1.02 5.13 -13.52
N TYR A 67 1.19 5.78 -12.37
CA TYR A 67 0.19 5.75 -11.31
C TYR A 67 -0.80 6.90 -11.42
N THR A 68 -2.08 6.59 -11.25
CA THR A 68 -3.15 7.59 -11.13
C THR A 68 -3.91 7.34 -9.84
N GLN A 69 -3.93 8.34 -8.96
CA GLN A 69 -4.74 8.29 -7.75
C GLN A 69 -6.20 8.05 -8.11
N SER A 70 -6.84 7.10 -7.42
CA SER A 70 -8.24 6.76 -7.65
C SER A 70 -8.98 6.52 -6.34
N GLU A 71 -10.30 6.39 -6.42
CA GLU A 71 -11.11 6.00 -5.25
C GLU A 71 -10.81 4.57 -4.79
N GLN A 72 -10.23 3.72 -5.66
CA GLN A 72 -9.83 2.35 -5.29
C GLN A 72 -8.80 2.36 -4.16
N THR A 73 -7.92 3.36 -4.10
CA THR A 73 -6.92 3.49 -3.02
C THR A 73 -7.58 3.55 -1.63
N LEU A 74 -8.79 4.10 -1.52
CA LEU A 74 -9.53 4.11 -0.25
C LEU A 74 -9.93 2.69 0.16
N ASP A 75 -10.35 1.85 -0.79
CA ASP A 75 -10.73 0.46 -0.51
C ASP A 75 -9.50 -0.40 -0.19
N ILE A 76 -8.37 -0.14 -0.84
CA ILE A 76 -7.08 -0.74 -0.50
C ILE A 76 -6.66 -0.36 0.92
N ALA A 77 -6.75 0.92 1.28
CA ALA A 77 -6.45 1.38 2.63
C ALA A 77 -7.34 0.70 3.69
N LYS A 78 -8.65 0.51 3.40
CA LYS A 78 -9.55 -0.25 4.29
C LYS A 78 -9.11 -1.70 4.47
N LYS A 79 -8.76 -2.39 3.38
CA LYS A 79 -8.26 -3.78 3.43
C LYS A 79 -7.01 -3.88 4.29
N ILE A 80 -6.06 -2.96 4.11
CA ILE A 80 -4.82 -2.91 4.89
C ILE A 80 -5.11 -2.64 6.37
N MET A 81 -5.94 -1.65 6.71
CA MET A 81 -6.31 -1.39 8.11
C MET A 81 -6.93 -2.61 8.78
N HIS A 82 -7.78 -3.36 8.07
CA HIS A 82 -8.43 -4.55 8.61
C HIS A 82 -7.46 -5.70 8.95
N VAL A 83 -6.33 -5.81 8.26
CA VAL A 83 -5.33 -6.87 8.54
C VAL A 83 -4.26 -6.44 9.54
N CYS A 84 -4.16 -5.14 9.84
CA CYS A 84 -3.16 -4.56 10.74
C CYS A 84 -3.70 -4.15 12.14
N LEU A 85 -5.02 -3.99 12.31
CA LEU A 85 -5.70 -3.64 13.57
C LEU A 85 -6.67 -4.74 13.98
#